data_AF-A0A4R3SVD0-F1
#
_entry.id   AF-A0A4R3SVD0-F1
#
_cell.length_a   1.000
_cell.length_b   1.000
_cell.length_c   1.000
_cell.angle_alpha   90.00
_cell.angle_beta   90.00
_cell.angle_gamma   90.00
#
_symmetry.space_group_name_H-M   'P 1'
#
loop_
_entity.id
_entity.type
_entity.pdbx_description
1 polymer ?
#
loop_
_entity_poly.entity_id
_entity_poly.type
_entity_poly.pdbx_seq_one_letter_code
_entity_poly.pdbx_strand_id
1 'polypeptide(L)' 'MSLTMKRAIIILVVMVIAFVLGRLAVRAVMNLLLGGTMFGGNFL' A
#
# COMPACT_ATOMS: atom_id res chain seq x y z
N MET A 1 -22.46 9.56 14.32
CA MET A 1 -20.98 9.46 14.19
C MET A 1 -20.37 10.74 14.72
N SER A 2 -19.74 10.73 15.91
CA SER A 2 -19.04 11.91 16.42
C SER A 2 -17.93 12.33 15.44
N LEU A 3 -17.56 13.61 15.45
CA LEU A 3 -16.47 14.14 14.61
C LEU A 3 -15.15 13.38 14.82
N THR A 4 -14.91 12.89 16.04
CA THR A 4 -13.76 12.06 16.41
C THR A 4 -13.78 10.68 15.75
N MET A 5 -14.93 10.03 15.69
CA MET A 5 -15.05 8.70 15.07
C MET A 5 -14.85 8.75 13.55
N LYS A 6 -15.39 9.77 12.87
CA LYS A 6 -15.17 9.97 11.43
C LYS A 6 -13.69 10.19 11.09
N ARG A 7 -12.97 10.98 11.90
CA ARG A 7 -11.52 11.22 11.71
C ARG A 7 -10.70 9.95 11.91
N ALA A 8 -11.02 9.15 12.93
CA ALA A 8 -10.34 7.89 13.19
C ALA A 8 -10.45 6.90 12.01
N ILE A 9 -11.65 6.81 11.39
CA ILE A 9 -11.88 5.95 10.23
C ILE A 9 -11.03 6.41 9.03
N ILE A 10 -10.97 7.72 8.77
CA ILE A 10 -10.18 8.27 7.65
C ILE A 10 -8.70 7.95 7.85
N ILE A 11 -8.16 8.16 9.06
CA ILE A 11 -6.76 7.86 9.36
C ILE A 11 -6.47 6.36 9.18
N LEU A 12 -7.36 5.50 9.66
CA LEU A 12 -7.21 4.05 9.51
C LEU A 12 -7.19 3.62 8.05
N VAL A 13 -8.08 4.17 7.21
CA VAL A 13 -8.09 3.90 5.76
C VAL A 13 -6.81 4.38 5.10
N VAL A 14 -6.34 5.59 5.43
CA VAL A 14 -5.09 6.13 4.88
C VAL A 14 -3.89 5.27 5.27
N MET A 15 -3.82 4.77 6.51
CA MET A 15 -2.74 3.88 6.94
C MET A 15 -2.71 2.57 6.15
N VAL A 16 -3.88 1.95 5.93
CA VAL A 16 -3.97 0.71 5.16
C VAL A 16 -3.52 0.93 3.71
N ILE A 17 -3.99 2.01 3.08
CA ILE A 17 -3.60 2.36 1.71
C ILE A 17 -2.09 2.63 1.63
N ALA A 18 -1.54 3.40 2.57
CA ALA A 18 -0.12 3.71 2.62
C ALA A 18 0.74 2.45 2.77
N PHE A 19 0.33 1.49 3.61
CA PHE A 19 1.02 0.22 3.77
C PHE A 19 1.05 -0.59 2.48
N VAL A 20 -0.10 -0.75 1.82
CA VAL A 20 -0.21 -1.50 0.56
C VAL A 20 0.61 -0.82 -0.55
N LEU A 21 0.51 0.50 -0.70
CA LEU A 21 1.25 1.25 -1.70
C LEU A 21 2.76 1.24 -1.44
N GLY A 22 3.20 1.36 -0.19
CA GLY A 22 4.62 1.28 0.16
C GLY A 22 5.22 -0.07 -0.22
N ARG A 23 4.50 -1.16 0.08
CA ARG A 23 4.92 -2.52 -0.27
C ARG A 23 4.99 -2.73 -1.79
N LEU A 24 4.01 -2.22 -2.53
CA LEU A 24 4.01 -2.26 -3.99
C LEU A 24 5.12 -1.40 -4.60
N ALA A 25 5.40 -0.22 -4.05
CA ALA A 25 6.45 0.67 -4.53
C ALA A 25 7.84 0.06 -4.36
N VAL A 26 8.14 -0.51 -3.19
CA VAL A 26 9.41 -1.22 -2.95
C VAL A 26 9.58 -2.37 -3.94
N ARG A 27 8.51 -3.14 -4.16
CA ARG A 27 8.51 -4.22 -5.14
C ARG A 27 8.73 -3.72 -6.57
N ALA A 28 8.04 -2.65 -6.96
CA ALA A 28 8.19 -2.03 -8.28
C ALA A 28 9.63 -1.61 -8.54
N VAL A 29 10.26 -0.97 -7.55
CA VAL A 29 11.68 -0.57 -7.61
C VAL A 29 12.59 -1.79 -7.72
N MET A 30 12.41 -2.80 -6.86
CA MET A 30 13.22 -4.03 -6.92
C MET A 30 13.07 -4.75 -8.25
N ASN A 31 11.86 -4.83 -8.79
CA ASN A 31 11.65 -5.45 -10.09
C ASN A 31 12.25 -4.67 -11.25
N LEU A 32 12.21 -3.33 -11.19
CA LEU A 32 12.86 -2.49 -12.19
C LEU A 32 14.37 -2.74 -12.20
N LEU A 33 14.98 -2.87 -11.02
CA LEU A 33 16.42 -3.10 -10.88
C LEU A 33 16.82 -4.54 -11.27
N LEU A 34 15.99 -5.53 -10.97
CA LEU A 34 16.27 -6.95 -11.20
C LEU A 34 15.72 -7.48 -12.54
N GLY A 35 15.04 -6.63 -13.32
CA GLY A 35 14.41 -7.01 -14.60
C GLY A 35 13.22 -7.96 -14.47
N GLY A 36 12.54 -7.99 -13.31
CA GLY A 36 11.42 -8.89 -13.00
C GLY A 36 10.02 -8.29 -13.27
N THR A 37 8.97 -9.11 -13.22
CA THR A 37 7.57 -8.68 -13.50
C THR A 37 6.75 -8.47 -12.22
N MET A 38 6.03 -7.34 -12.10
CA MET A 38 5.37 -6.96 -10.83
C MET A 38 4.29 -7.96 -10.39
N PHE A 39 3.81 -8.79 -11.32
CA PHE A 39 2.62 -9.65 -11.18
C PHE A 39 2.90 -11.16 -11.28
N GLY A 40 4.16 -11.60 -11.24
CA GLY A 40 4.55 -13.00 -11.48
C GLY A 40 4.17 -14.05 -10.42
N GLY A 41 3.37 -13.72 -9.40
CA GLY A 41 2.88 -14.76 -8.46
C GLY A 41 2.28 -14.29 -7.14
N ASN A 42 2.61 -13.10 -6.62
CA ASN A 42 2.03 -12.63 -5.35
C ASN A 42 1.84 -11.11 -5.36
N PHE A 43 0.61 -10.59 -5.36
CA PHE A 43 0.35 -9.14 -5.51
C PHE A 43 0.46 -8.37 -4.17
N LEU A 44 0.41 -9.08 -3.03
CA LEU A 44 0.49 -8.53 -1.66
C LEU A 44 1.49 -9.23 -0.76
#